data_AF-A0AAU5LHI0-F1
#
_entry.id   AF-A0AAU5LHI0-F1
#
_cell.length_a   1.000
_cell.length_b   1.000
_cell.length_c   1.000
_cell.angle_alpha   90.00
_cell.angle_beta   90.00
_cell.angle_gamma   90.00
#
_symmetry.space_group_name_H-M   'P 1'
#
loop_
_entity.id
_entity.type
_entity.pdbx_description
1 polymer ?
#
loop_
_entity_poly.entity_id
_entity_poly.type
_entity_poly.pdbx_seq_one_letter_code
_entity_poly.pdbx_strand_id
1 'polypeptide(L)'
;MKALLVLATVLLWTPGVAAASHVTPTPTPGKSPSPSTSKPRYVYTPPDTKGDRQARQAKIEQYMDDVALKLADPGVYVGDDDELSKSQVDDLNEAVRKAPVPMRIAVIPAANLNLNTSSYGSSRVKLAWEGEEIPDQLYDRVGVEGIYVVLVDASSERNGRGLHAVQRADKGPTYHVESAVDQAVDCCAPNYNKMLKKFIERAQVVNKPLYVDAAPYAGGVAGVGVLWWGGTTLGARRRRRQEQQEHLEVVRPVLTEEIIDFSKQVSALPTTLDPQQSKLIRDVLDTIEKARQRLDKAKGDSDVEAITTLLGSARYALVCLDAMRNGRPIPEPTPPCFFDPRHGPSTGKAVWAPEGGVERTVELCDECARQLAENKQPAVRMVDVRGTARPYWTLGEELASYIDGYWTNGEDRWTFPDQDARRAGAAMRARWANDRPSARFSRWSDDVGTSMSSWGSDSGSSSWADDDDSSSSGGSSRRRSWSSRTRSSGGGSSRRSSRRSGGSRGF
;
A
#
# COMPACT_ATOMS: atom_id res chain seq x y z
N MET A 1 -28.43 18.83 -60.56
CA MET A 1 -27.96 17.79 -61.51
C MET A 1 -27.91 16.46 -60.76
N LYS A 2 -28.57 15.44 -61.32
CA LYS A 2 -28.43 13.97 -61.17
C LYS A 2 -27.73 13.37 -59.92
N ALA A 3 -28.10 12.23 -59.35
CA ALA A 3 -29.20 11.27 -59.44
C ALA A 3 -28.78 10.03 -58.60
N LEU A 4 -29.76 9.16 -58.31
CA LEU A 4 -29.69 7.73 -57.94
C LEU A 4 -29.43 7.36 -56.45
N LEU A 5 -30.29 6.70 -55.64
CA LEU A 5 -31.37 5.67 -55.76
C LEU A 5 -30.90 4.25 -55.37
N VAL A 6 -31.82 3.48 -54.75
CA VAL A 6 -31.89 2.01 -54.44
C VAL A 6 -31.85 1.72 -52.91
N LEU A 7 -32.98 1.47 -52.19
CA LEU A 7 -34.00 0.37 -52.13
C LEU A 7 -33.78 -0.53 -50.88
N ALA A 8 -34.68 -0.46 -49.87
CA ALA A 8 -35.70 -1.48 -49.44
C ALA A 8 -35.15 -2.57 -48.49
N THR A 9 -35.83 -3.06 -47.43
CA THR A 9 -37.18 -3.68 -47.41
C THR A 9 -37.67 -3.95 -45.95
N VAL A 10 -38.89 -3.49 -45.62
CA VAL A 10 -40.06 -4.12 -44.92
C VAL A 10 -39.89 -5.22 -43.84
N LEU A 11 -40.51 -5.07 -42.64
CA LEU A 11 -41.73 -5.81 -42.20
C LEU A 11 -42.23 -5.39 -40.79
N LEU A 12 -43.52 -5.05 -40.72
CA LEU A 12 -44.36 -4.80 -39.54
C LEU A 12 -45.40 -5.92 -39.44
N TRP A 13 -45.76 -6.37 -38.24
CA TRP A 13 -46.96 -7.19 -38.01
C TRP A 13 -47.64 -6.81 -36.69
N THR A 14 -48.91 -6.40 -36.80
CA THR A 14 -49.96 -6.44 -35.78
C THR A 14 -51.11 -7.27 -36.37
N PRO A 15 -51.92 -7.94 -35.54
CA PRO A 15 -53.34 -7.54 -35.38
C PRO A 15 -53.83 -7.80 -33.94
N GLY A 16 -54.99 -7.40 -33.45
CA GLY A 16 -56.23 -6.83 -33.99
C GLY A 16 -57.32 -7.13 -32.96
N VAL A 17 -58.09 -6.12 -32.54
CA VAL A 17 -59.16 -6.20 -31.53
C VAL A 17 -60.50 -6.42 -32.25
N ALA A 18 -61.35 -7.30 -31.74
CA ALA A 18 -62.75 -7.41 -32.15
C ALA A 18 -63.66 -7.64 -30.93
N ALA A 19 -64.65 -6.76 -30.78
CA ALA A 19 -65.75 -6.86 -29.83
C ALA A 19 -66.97 -7.47 -30.53
N ALA A 20 -67.75 -8.30 -29.81
CA ALA A 20 -69.11 -8.65 -30.20
C ALA A 20 -69.95 -8.97 -28.95
N SER A 21 -71.17 -8.43 -28.93
CA SER A 21 -72.16 -8.48 -27.87
C SER A 21 -73.32 -9.36 -28.31
N HIS A 22 -73.78 -10.35 -27.54
CA HIS A 22 -75.10 -10.98 -27.68
C HIS A 22 -75.57 -11.55 -26.31
N VAL A 23 -76.59 -10.96 -25.68
CA VAL A 23 -78.03 -11.33 -25.65
C VAL A 23 -78.37 -12.57 -24.82
N THR A 24 -79.06 -12.33 -23.70
CA THR A 24 -79.73 -13.27 -22.80
C THR A 24 -81.02 -13.84 -23.40
N PRO A 25 -81.41 -15.06 -23.03
CA PRO A 25 -82.80 -15.27 -22.63
C PRO A 25 -82.98 -16.10 -21.33
N THR A 26 -84.04 -15.76 -20.59
CA THR A 26 -84.57 -16.44 -19.39
C THR A 26 -85.90 -17.15 -19.77
N PRO A 27 -86.59 -17.86 -18.85
CA PRO A 27 -86.56 -19.29 -18.49
C PRO A 27 -87.80 -20.08 -18.99
N THR A 28 -88.04 -21.29 -18.44
CA THR A 28 -89.30 -21.95 -17.94
C THR A 28 -89.40 -23.46 -18.34
N PRO A 29 -90.24 -24.31 -17.69
CA PRO A 29 -89.93 -25.12 -16.51
C PRO A 29 -90.06 -26.65 -16.72
N GLY A 30 -89.35 -27.46 -15.93
CA GLY A 30 -89.49 -28.92 -15.91
C GLY A 30 -89.49 -29.50 -14.49
N LYS A 31 -90.68 -29.91 -14.04
CA LYS A 31 -91.07 -30.72 -12.87
C LYS A 31 -89.98 -31.31 -11.95
N SER A 32 -90.06 -30.96 -10.67
CA SER A 32 -89.64 -31.77 -9.51
C SER A 32 -90.69 -32.85 -9.18
N PRO A 33 -90.49 -33.78 -8.22
CA PRO A 33 -89.28 -34.51 -7.78
C PRO A 33 -89.55 -36.04 -7.59
N SER A 34 -88.50 -36.82 -7.29
CA SER A 34 -88.66 -38.01 -6.43
C SER A 34 -87.35 -38.34 -5.68
N PRO A 35 -87.44 -38.91 -4.47
CA PRO A 35 -86.55 -38.60 -3.36
C PRO A 35 -85.31 -39.49 -3.37
N SER A 36 -84.12 -38.89 -3.51
CA SER A 36 -82.89 -39.60 -3.20
C SER A 36 -82.52 -39.38 -1.74
N THR A 37 -82.45 -40.50 -1.04
CA THR A 37 -81.77 -40.72 0.24
C THR A 37 -80.30 -40.28 0.14
N SER A 38 -80.05 -38.97 0.15
CA SER A 38 -78.70 -38.44 0.26
C SER A 38 -78.35 -38.29 1.74
N LYS A 39 -77.36 -39.06 2.20
CA LYS A 39 -76.67 -38.79 3.47
C LYS A 39 -76.24 -37.32 3.47
N PRO A 40 -76.33 -36.58 4.60
CA PRO A 40 -75.85 -35.21 4.64
C PRO A 40 -74.40 -35.18 4.17
N ARG A 41 -74.19 -34.55 3.00
CA ARG A 41 -72.86 -34.36 2.44
C ARG A 41 -72.26 -33.21 3.22
N TYR A 42 -71.45 -33.51 4.22
CA TYR A 42 -70.62 -32.49 4.85
C TYR A 42 -69.69 -31.93 3.77
N VAL A 43 -70.02 -30.74 3.28
CA VAL A 43 -69.13 -29.98 2.41
C VAL A 43 -68.07 -29.38 3.35
N TYR A 44 -66.88 -29.96 3.34
CA TYR A 44 -65.73 -29.36 4.00
C TYR A 44 -65.38 -28.07 3.26
N THR A 45 -65.70 -26.92 3.85
CA THR A 45 -65.18 -25.64 3.41
C THR A 45 -63.74 -25.53 3.93
N PRO A 46 -62.72 -25.48 3.06
CA PRO A 46 -61.35 -25.30 3.51
C PRO A 46 -61.22 -23.97 4.27
N PRO A 47 -60.49 -23.92 5.39
CA PRO A 47 -60.28 -22.67 6.12
C PRO A 47 -59.59 -21.62 5.24
N ASP A 48 -60.08 -20.38 5.24
CA ASP A 48 -59.45 -19.25 4.56
C ASP A 48 -58.21 -18.76 5.32
N THR A 49 -57.16 -19.56 5.22
CA THR A 49 -55.88 -19.27 5.88
C THR A 49 -55.24 -17.95 5.43
N LYS A 50 -55.64 -17.40 4.26
CA LYS A 50 -55.11 -16.14 3.74
C LYS A 50 -55.85 -14.96 4.35
N GLY A 51 -57.19 -14.99 4.37
CA GLY A 51 -58.02 -13.99 5.04
C GLY A 51 -57.74 -13.92 6.54
N ASP A 52 -57.63 -15.08 7.21
CA ASP A 52 -57.29 -15.14 8.63
C ASP A 52 -55.92 -14.51 8.93
N ARG A 53 -54.94 -14.75 8.06
CA ARG A 53 -53.59 -14.16 8.21
C ARG A 53 -53.62 -12.65 8.02
N GLN A 54 -54.38 -12.14 7.06
CA GLN A 54 -54.55 -10.70 6.84
C GLN A 54 -55.25 -10.03 8.03
N ALA A 55 -56.29 -10.66 8.58
CA ALA A 55 -56.97 -10.17 9.78
C ALA A 55 -56.05 -10.18 11.01
N ARG A 56 -55.18 -11.20 11.17
CA ARG A 56 -54.17 -11.23 12.23
C ARG A 56 -53.11 -10.15 12.04
N GLN A 57 -52.60 -9.98 10.83
CA GLN A 57 -51.66 -8.90 10.50
C GLN A 57 -52.23 -7.52 10.85
N ALA A 58 -53.49 -7.24 10.50
CA ALA A 58 -54.14 -5.98 10.85
C ALA A 58 -54.24 -5.74 12.37
N LYS A 59 -54.47 -6.80 13.17
CA LYS A 59 -54.45 -6.72 14.64
C LYS A 59 -53.05 -6.44 15.18
N ILE A 60 -52.02 -7.06 14.60
CA ILE A 60 -50.63 -6.83 14.99
C ILE A 60 -50.22 -5.38 14.67
N GLU A 61 -50.66 -4.86 13.53
CA GLU A 61 -50.42 -3.47 13.14
C GLU A 61 -51.08 -2.50 14.12
N GLN A 62 -52.35 -2.73 14.49
CA GLN A 62 -53.05 -1.94 15.52
C GLN A 62 -52.34 -1.99 16.87
N TYR A 63 -51.83 -3.16 17.27
CA TYR A 63 -51.06 -3.30 18.50
C TYR A 63 -49.76 -2.48 18.44
N MET A 64 -49.02 -2.55 17.33
CA MET A 64 -47.80 -1.75 17.16
C MET A 64 -48.08 -0.24 17.13
N ASP A 65 -49.25 0.19 16.64
CA ASP A 65 -49.68 1.59 16.70
C ASP A 65 -49.88 2.04 18.16
N ASP A 66 -50.50 1.22 19.00
CA ASP A 66 -50.65 1.50 20.45
C ASP A 66 -49.30 1.53 21.18
N VAL A 67 -48.39 0.59 20.87
CA VAL A 67 -47.02 0.60 21.42
C VAL A 67 -46.28 1.86 21.00
N ALA A 68 -46.41 2.29 19.75
CA ALA A 68 -45.78 3.50 19.24
C ALA A 68 -46.29 4.76 19.94
N LEU A 69 -47.60 4.84 20.22
CA LEU A 69 -48.18 5.96 20.98
C LEU A 69 -47.60 6.04 22.40
N LYS A 70 -47.44 4.90 23.07
CA LYS A 70 -46.83 4.83 24.41
C LYS A 70 -45.33 5.14 24.43
N LEU A 71 -44.65 4.96 23.29
CA LEU A 71 -43.24 5.28 23.07
C LEU A 71 -43.03 6.56 22.25
N ALA A 72 -44.00 7.49 22.26
CA ALA A 72 -43.82 8.80 21.65
C ALA A 72 -42.59 9.52 22.23
N ASP A 73 -42.44 9.47 23.56
CA ASP A 73 -41.25 9.94 24.27
C ASP A 73 -40.23 8.81 24.48
N PRO A 74 -38.92 9.13 24.60
CA PRO A 74 -37.90 8.16 24.97
C PRO A 74 -38.22 7.48 26.30
N GLY A 75 -38.13 6.15 26.32
CA GLY A 75 -38.52 5.35 27.47
C GLY A 75 -38.64 3.87 27.15
N VAL A 76 -39.19 3.14 28.13
CA VAL A 76 -39.36 1.69 28.12
C VAL A 76 -40.84 1.37 28.27
N TYR A 77 -41.36 0.63 27.31
CA TYR A 77 -42.69 0.03 27.34
C TYR A 77 -42.55 -1.48 27.56
N VAL A 78 -43.35 -2.00 28.49
CA VAL A 78 -43.47 -3.44 28.73
C VAL A 78 -44.93 -3.82 28.48
N GLY A 79 -45.15 -4.83 27.64
CA GLY A 79 -46.48 -5.42 27.44
C GLY A 79 -46.98 -6.15 28.68
N ASP A 80 -48.02 -6.97 28.54
CA ASP A 80 -48.56 -7.82 29.61
C ASP A 80 -47.61 -8.99 29.95
N ASP A 81 -46.41 -8.65 30.42
CA ASP A 81 -45.32 -9.56 30.77
C ASP A 81 -45.00 -9.42 32.26
N ASP A 82 -44.83 -10.56 32.94
CA ASP A 82 -44.53 -10.65 34.37
C ASP A 82 -43.01 -10.69 34.65
N GLU A 83 -42.14 -10.74 33.64
CA GLU A 83 -40.68 -10.87 33.82
C GLU A 83 -39.98 -9.60 34.34
N LEU A 84 -40.58 -8.42 34.16
CA LEU A 84 -40.02 -7.13 34.62
C LEU A 84 -40.90 -6.50 35.71
N SER A 85 -40.32 -6.33 36.90
CA SER A 85 -40.99 -5.59 37.99
C SER A 85 -41.08 -4.09 37.69
N LYS A 86 -42.10 -3.41 38.24
CA LYS A 86 -42.29 -1.96 38.08
C LYS A 86 -41.03 -1.15 38.44
N SER A 87 -40.35 -1.50 39.53
CA SER A 87 -39.10 -0.85 39.94
C SER A 87 -37.97 -1.02 38.92
N GLN A 88 -37.88 -2.17 38.24
CA GLN A 88 -36.87 -2.37 37.19
C GLN A 88 -37.21 -1.56 35.94
N VAL A 89 -38.49 -1.43 35.61
CA VAL A 89 -38.94 -0.57 34.51
C VAL A 89 -38.64 0.90 34.79
N ASP A 90 -38.84 1.36 36.02
CA ASP A 90 -38.50 2.73 36.43
C ASP A 90 -36.98 3.00 36.35
N ASP A 91 -36.17 2.06 36.84
CA ASP A 91 -34.70 2.09 36.72
C ASP A 91 -34.25 2.21 35.25
N LEU A 92 -34.84 1.40 34.37
CA LEU A 92 -34.50 1.39 32.95
C LEU A 92 -34.95 2.68 32.25
N ASN A 93 -36.14 3.18 32.60
CA ASN A 93 -36.64 4.46 32.12
C ASN A 93 -35.71 5.62 32.50
N GLU A 94 -35.23 5.64 33.73
CA GLU A 94 -34.27 6.62 34.21
C GLU A 94 -32.93 6.52 33.46
N ALA A 95 -32.44 5.30 33.24
CA ALA A 95 -31.21 5.07 32.47
C ALA A 95 -31.33 5.55 31.02
N VAL A 96 -32.48 5.30 30.37
CA VAL A 96 -32.79 5.78 29.02
C VAL A 96 -32.87 7.31 28.96
N ARG A 97 -33.52 7.96 29.95
CA ARG A 97 -33.64 9.43 30.00
C ARG A 97 -32.29 10.12 30.22
N LYS A 98 -31.37 9.48 30.95
CA LYS A 98 -30.01 9.99 31.17
C LYS A 98 -29.08 9.78 29.97
N ALA A 99 -29.43 8.89 29.05
CA ALA A 99 -28.58 8.61 27.90
C ALA A 99 -28.51 9.83 26.95
N PRO A 100 -27.35 10.09 26.32
CA PRO A 100 -27.16 11.21 25.42
C PRO A 100 -27.92 11.06 24.08
N VAL A 101 -28.49 9.89 23.81
CA VAL A 101 -29.25 9.57 22.60
C VAL A 101 -30.66 9.12 23.00
N PRO A 102 -31.73 9.63 22.36
CA PRO A 102 -33.09 9.20 22.66
C PRO A 102 -33.26 7.71 22.30
N MET A 103 -33.57 6.88 23.30
CA MET A 103 -33.83 5.45 23.11
C MET A 103 -35.29 5.12 23.40
N ARG A 104 -35.87 4.21 22.63
CA ARG A 104 -37.23 3.69 22.79
C ARG A 104 -37.16 2.18 22.82
N ILE A 105 -37.54 1.59 23.95
CA ILE A 105 -37.42 0.16 24.20
C ILE A 105 -38.81 -0.42 24.38
N ALA A 106 -39.17 -1.43 23.59
CA ALA A 106 -40.42 -2.17 23.75
C ALA A 106 -40.11 -3.63 24.11
N VAL A 107 -40.72 -4.12 25.20
CA VAL A 107 -40.75 -5.55 25.53
C VAL A 107 -42.11 -6.08 25.13
N ILE A 108 -42.14 -6.95 24.12
CA ILE A 108 -43.36 -7.38 23.44
C ILE A 108 -43.47 -8.90 23.48
N PRO A 109 -44.55 -9.47 24.05
CA PRO A 109 -44.80 -10.90 23.96
C PRO A 109 -44.94 -11.35 22.50
N ALA A 110 -44.27 -12.44 22.10
CA ALA A 110 -44.32 -12.99 20.75
C ALA A 110 -45.75 -13.34 20.29
N ALA A 111 -46.66 -13.62 21.24
CA ALA A 111 -48.07 -13.85 20.97
C ALA A 111 -48.76 -12.66 20.26
N ASN A 112 -48.35 -11.43 20.59
CA ASN A 112 -48.87 -10.20 20.00
C ASN A 112 -48.29 -9.89 18.62
N LEU A 113 -47.29 -10.67 18.17
CA LEU A 113 -46.65 -10.55 16.86
C LEU A 113 -46.86 -11.79 15.98
N ASN A 114 -47.64 -12.77 16.43
CA ASN A 114 -47.77 -14.08 15.80
C ASN A 114 -48.85 -14.14 14.69
N LEU A 115 -48.42 -14.49 13.48
CA LEU A 115 -49.25 -14.66 12.27
C LEU A 115 -49.85 -16.06 12.10
N ASN A 116 -49.51 -17.03 12.95
CA ASN A 116 -50.07 -18.36 12.82
C ASN A 116 -51.58 -18.36 13.12
N THR A 117 -52.32 -18.99 12.21
CA THR A 117 -53.79 -19.10 12.25
C THR A 117 -54.28 -20.51 12.58
N SER A 118 -53.40 -21.52 12.57
CA SER A 118 -53.79 -22.93 12.65
C SER A 118 -53.73 -23.52 14.06
N SER A 119 -54.85 -24.10 14.50
CA SER A 119 -54.92 -25.11 15.59
C SER A 119 -54.24 -26.45 15.23
N TYR A 120 -53.66 -26.57 14.03
CA TYR A 120 -52.94 -27.75 13.55
C TYR A 120 -51.42 -27.50 13.50
N GLY A 121 -50.72 -27.90 14.55
CA GLY A 121 -49.39 -28.54 14.50
C GLY A 121 -48.18 -27.81 13.89
N SER A 122 -48.27 -26.57 13.40
CA SER A 122 -47.07 -25.80 13.03
C SER A 122 -46.31 -25.40 14.29
N SER A 123 -45.29 -26.18 14.67
CA SER A 123 -44.49 -25.98 15.88
C SER A 123 -43.55 -24.77 15.84
N ARG A 124 -43.58 -23.96 14.77
CA ARG A 124 -42.76 -22.74 14.65
C ARG A 124 -43.66 -21.51 14.63
N VAL A 125 -43.45 -20.62 15.59
CA VAL A 125 -44.05 -19.28 15.63
C VAL A 125 -43.62 -18.52 14.38
N LYS A 126 -44.56 -17.91 13.67
CA LYS A 126 -44.26 -17.02 12.54
C LYS A 126 -44.57 -15.59 12.95
N LEU A 127 -43.53 -14.79 13.16
CA LEU A 127 -43.70 -13.38 13.49
C LEU A 127 -44.11 -12.57 12.25
N ALA A 128 -44.79 -11.45 12.46
CA ALA A 128 -45.15 -10.51 11.40
C ALA A 128 -43.94 -9.86 10.72
N TRP A 129 -42.87 -9.64 11.49
CA TRP A 129 -41.60 -9.08 11.05
C TRP A 129 -40.46 -9.84 11.72
N GLU A 130 -39.29 -9.88 11.09
CA GLU A 130 -38.13 -10.63 11.59
C GLU A 130 -36.94 -9.71 11.83
N GLY A 131 -36.19 -9.98 12.90
CA GLY A 131 -34.94 -9.28 13.20
C GLY A 131 -35.13 -7.76 13.35
N GLU A 132 -34.29 -7.00 12.64
CA GLU A 132 -34.28 -5.54 12.68
C GLU A 132 -35.51 -4.88 12.03
N GLU A 133 -36.35 -5.64 11.32
CA GLU A 133 -37.60 -5.10 10.78
C GLU A 133 -38.59 -4.72 11.89
N ILE A 134 -38.58 -5.43 13.02
CA ILE A 134 -39.49 -5.17 14.14
C ILE A 134 -39.30 -3.76 14.74
N PRO A 135 -38.09 -3.34 15.15
CA PRO A 135 -37.88 -1.97 15.63
C PRO A 135 -37.99 -0.92 14.51
N ASP A 136 -37.79 -1.29 13.25
CA ASP A 136 -38.06 -0.41 12.10
C ASP A 136 -39.56 -0.07 11.97
N GLN A 137 -40.45 -1.04 12.23
CA GLN A 137 -41.90 -0.82 12.25
C GLN A 137 -42.33 0.13 13.37
N LEU A 138 -41.62 0.10 14.49
CA LEU A 138 -41.82 1.04 15.59
C LEU A 138 -41.33 2.44 15.20
N TYR A 139 -40.16 2.55 14.57
CA TYR A 139 -39.68 3.82 14.04
C TYR A 139 -40.63 4.44 13.01
N ASP A 140 -41.15 3.64 12.07
CA ASP A 140 -42.03 4.14 11.01
C ASP A 140 -43.35 4.71 11.55
N ARG A 141 -43.77 4.28 12.75
CA ARG A 141 -44.97 4.78 13.45
C ARG A 141 -44.68 5.98 14.33
N VAL A 142 -43.57 5.98 15.07
CA VAL A 142 -43.21 7.09 15.96
C VAL A 142 -42.67 8.28 15.16
N GLY A 143 -41.90 8.03 14.10
CA GLY A 143 -41.46 9.05 13.14
C GLY A 143 -40.36 10.01 13.60
N VAL A 144 -39.63 9.69 14.68
CA VAL A 144 -38.57 10.58 15.22
C VAL A 144 -37.22 9.87 15.28
N GLU A 145 -36.13 10.62 15.20
CA GLU A 145 -34.79 10.04 15.24
C GLU A 145 -34.45 9.46 16.62
N GLY A 146 -33.67 8.38 16.64
CA GLY A 146 -33.27 7.72 17.88
C GLY A 146 -32.86 6.26 17.69
N ILE A 147 -32.64 5.60 18.82
CA ILE A 147 -32.40 4.16 18.89
C ILE A 147 -33.71 3.48 19.28
N TYR A 148 -34.13 2.53 18.45
CA TYR A 148 -35.33 1.73 18.65
C TYR A 148 -34.92 0.31 19.00
N VAL A 149 -35.45 -0.21 20.09
CA VAL A 149 -35.15 -1.54 20.60
C VAL A 149 -36.45 -2.28 20.82
N VAL A 150 -36.51 -3.51 20.34
CA VAL A 150 -37.62 -4.43 20.61
C VAL A 150 -37.03 -5.72 21.15
N LEU A 151 -37.39 -6.04 22.39
CA LEU A 151 -37.17 -7.34 22.99
C LEU A 151 -38.46 -8.14 22.81
N VAL A 152 -38.37 -9.23 22.06
CA VAL A 152 -39.49 -10.15 21.88
C VAL A 152 -39.43 -11.21 22.97
N ASP A 153 -40.44 -11.25 23.81
CA ASP A 153 -40.57 -12.24 24.87
C ASP A 153 -41.21 -13.54 24.33
N ALA A 154 -40.53 -14.67 24.55
CA ALA A 154 -41.03 -16.00 24.24
C ALA A 154 -40.26 -17.08 25.01
N SER A 155 -40.78 -18.31 25.05
CA SER A 155 -40.13 -19.41 25.77
C SER A 155 -38.78 -19.87 25.17
N SER A 156 -38.48 -19.56 23.90
CA SER A 156 -37.19 -19.88 23.27
C SER A 156 -36.95 -19.03 22.01
N GLU A 157 -35.70 -18.99 21.53
CA GLU A 157 -35.33 -18.43 20.23
C GLU A 157 -36.20 -18.97 19.08
N ARG A 158 -36.50 -20.29 19.09
CA ARG A 158 -37.34 -20.92 18.06
C ARG A 158 -38.79 -20.41 18.06
N ASN A 159 -39.24 -19.86 19.17
CA ASN A 159 -40.55 -19.23 19.33
C ASN A 159 -40.51 -17.71 19.08
N GLY A 160 -39.36 -17.19 18.66
CA GLY A 160 -39.17 -15.79 18.32
C GLY A 160 -38.53 -14.95 19.42
N ARG A 161 -38.01 -15.55 20.52
CA ARG A 161 -37.33 -14.78 21.56
C ARG A 161 -36.04 -14.16 21.00
N GLY A 162 -35.89 -12.85 21.18
CA GLY A 162 -34.71 -12.15 20.70
C GLY A 162 -34.71 -10.68 21.06
N LEU A 163 -33.53 -10.07 20.91
CA LEU A 163 -33.30 -8.65 21.07
C LEU A 163 -32.95 -8.04 19.72
N HIS A 164 -33.68 -6.99 19.33
CA HIS A 164 -33.56 -6.35 18.03
C HIS A 164 -33.45 -4.84 18.21
N ALA A 165 -32.47 -4.20 17.58
CA ALA A 165 -32.31 -2.76 17.71
C ALA A 165 -31.81 -2.09 16.43
N VAL A 166 -32.26 -0.86 16.19
CA VAL A 166 -31.82 -0.02 15.06
C VAL A 166 -31.60 1.42 15.51
N GLN A 167 -30.63 2.08 14.89
CA GLN A 167 -30.43 3.52 14.98
C GLN A 167 -30.90 4.20 13.70
N ARG A 168 -31.80 5.16 13.85
CA ARG A 168 -32.38 5.98 12.79
C ARG A 168 -32.04 7.45 13.04
N ALA A 169 -31.20 8.02 12.17
CA ALA A 169 -30.78 9.42 12.28
C ALA A 169 -30.23 9.95 10.94
N ASP A 170 -30.64 11.15 10.55
CA ASP A 170 -30.10 11.85 9.38
C ASP A 170 -28.78 12.53 9.69
N LYS A 171 -28.63 13.08 10.90
CA LYS A 171 -27.42 13.78 11.37
C LYS A 171 -26.98 13.24 12.73
N GLY A 172 -25.73 13.51 13.09
CA GLY A 172 -25.17 13.12 14.38
C GLY A 172 -24.32 11.84 14.34
N PRO A 173 -23.80 11.42 15.50
CA PRO A 173 -22.88 10.28 15.61
C PRO A 173 -23.58 8.93 15.36
N THR A 174 -22.84 7.99 14.79
CA THR A 174 -23.23 6.57 14.78
C THR A 174 -22.88 5.97 16.14
N TYR A 175 -23.79 5.23 16.75
CA TYR A 175 -23.56 4.54 18.01
C TYR A 175 -23.34 3.04 17.78
N HIS A 176 -22.79 2.35 18.77
CA HIS A 176 -22.54 0.90 18.73
C HIS A 176 -23.79 0.07 19.02
N VAL A 177 -24.86 0.21 18.22
CA VAL A 177 -26.13 -0.50 18.44
C VAL A 177 -25.99 -2.01 18.22
N GLU A 178 -25.34 -2.42 17.13
CA GLU A 178 -25.09 -3.85 16.83
C GLU A 178 -24.32 -4.54 17.97
N SER A 179 -23.16 -3.98 18.34
CA SER A 179 -22.35 -4.48 19.46
C SER A 179 -23.07 -4.41 20.80
N ALA A 180 -24.01 -3.48 21.00
CA ALA A 180 -24.82 -3.41 22.21
C ALA A 180 -25.82 -4.57 22.29
N VAL A 181 -26.44 -4.95 21.17
CA VAL A 181 -27.31 -6.15 21.10
C VAL A 181 -26.50 -7.40 21.44
N ASP A 182 -25.33 -7.57 20.83
CA ASP A 182 -24.48 -8.73 21.09
C ASP A 182 -24.05 -8.83 22.54
N GLN A 183 -23.49 -7.74 23.10
CA GLN A 183 -23.01 -7.73 24.48
C GLN A 183 -24.15 -7.92 25.50
N ALA A 184 -25.34 -7.38 25.21
CA ALA A 184 -26.50 -7.58 26.06
C ALA A 184 -26.89 -9.06 26.13
N VAL A 185 -26.98 -9.73 24.97
CA VAL A 185 -27.33 -11.15 24.89
C VAL A 185 -26.22 -12.02 25.50
N ASP A 186 -24.96 -11.81 25.11
CA ASP A 186 -23.81 -12.61 25.57
C ASP A 186 -23.60 -12.52 27.08
N CYS A 187 -23.74 -11.32 27.65
CA CYS A 187 -23.55 -11.13 29.08
C CYS A 187 -24.63 -11.82 29.91
N CYS A 188 -25.88 -11.61 29.50
CA CYS A 188 -26.92 -11.41 30.49
C CYS A 188 -28.22 -12.16 30.15
N ALA A 189 -28.33 -12.82 28.99
CA ALA A 189 -29.50 -13.63 28.65
C ALA A 189 -29.70 -14.81 29.64
N PRO A 190 -30.95 -15.15 30.02
CA PRO A 190 -32.21 -14.53 29.59
C PRO A 190 -32.71 -13.38 30.51
N ASN A 191 -31.87 -12.77 31.36
CA ASN A 191 -32.32 -11.75 32.31
C ASN A 191 -32.55 -10.39 31.62
N TYR A 192 -33.80 -10.06 31.30
CA TYR A 192 -34.17 -8.87 30.53
C TYR A 192 -33.66 -7.55 31.14
N ASN A 193 -33.77 -7.38 32.46
CA ASN A 193 -33.28 -6.18 33.12
C ASN A 193 -31.77 -5.99 32.93
N LYS A 194 -30.97 -7.04 33.15
CA LYS A 194 -29.51 -6.96 32.97
C LYS A 194 -29.13 -6.77 31.50
N MET A 195 -29.82 -7.44 30.58
CA MET A 195 -29.62 -7.28 29.15
C MET A 195 -29.87 -5.84 28.71
N LEU A 196 -31.02 -5.26 29.08
CA LEU A 196 -31.37 -3.90 28.70
C LEU A 196 -30.43 -2.86 29.34
N LYS A 197 -30.01 -3.05 30.61
CA LYS A 197 -28.97 -2.20 31.22
C LYS A 197 -27.65 -2.25 30.44
N LYS A 198 -27.17 -3.44 30.07
CA LYS A 198 -25.94 -3.60 29.26
C LYS A 198 -26.08 -3.01 27.86
N PHE A 199 -27.24 -3.17 27.25
CA PHE A 199 -27.53 -2.55 25.96
C PHE A 199 -27.42 -1.02 26.06
N ILE A 200 -28.10 -0.39 27.02
CA ILE A 200 -28.09 1.08 27.20
C ILE A 200 -26.65 1.56 27.44
N GLU A 201 -25.89 0.89 28.31
CA GLU A 201 -24.48 1.22 28.60
C GLU A 201 -23.59 1.25 27.36
N ARG A 202 -23.79 0.31 26.43
CA ARG A 202 -22.98 0.18 25.21
C ARG A 202 -23.49 1.05 24.07
N ALA A 203 -24.81 1.14 23.91
CA ALA A 203 -25.49 1.86 22.83
C ALA A 203 -25.36 3.38 22.92
N GLN A 204 -24.91 3.93 24.06
CA GLN A 204 -24.58 5.35 24.20
C GLN A 204 -23.14 5.70 23.74
N VAL A 205 -22.28 4.71 23.48
CA VAL A 205 -20.90 4.96 23.05
C VAL A 205 -20.86 5.25 21.56
N VAL A 206 -20.29 6.40 21.20
CA VAL A 206 -20.11 6.83 19.79
C VAL A 206 -19.08 5.94 19.10
N ASN A 207 -19.46 5.39 17.96
CA ASN A 207 -18.58 4.64 17.07
C ASN A 207 -17.76 5.62 16.20
N LYS A 208 -16.50 5.85 16.58
CA LYS A 208 -15.56 6.68 15.81
C LYS A 208 -14.67 5.80 14.92
N PRO A 209 -14.45 6.17 13.65
CA PRO A 209 -13.54 5.42 12.80
C PRO A 209 -12.09 5.57 13.26
N LEU A 210 -11.33 4.47 13.21
CA LEU A 210 -9.99 4.30 13.79
C LEU A 210 -8.97 5.36 13.34
N TYR A 211 -9.15 5.96 12.15
CA TYR A 211 -8.26 7.00 11.65
C TYR A 211 -8.32 8.31 12.45
N VAL A 212 -9.42 8.60 13.15
CA VAL A 212 -9.59 9.84 13.92
C VAL A 212 -8.62 9.86 15.11
N ASP A 213 -8.40 8.70 15.72
CA ASP A 213 -7.47 8.56 16.85
C ASP A 213 -6.02 8.36 16.38
N ALA A 214 -5.81 7.77 15.20
CA ALA A 214 -4.47 7.49 14.66
C ALA A 214 -3.83 8.67 13.89
N ALA A 215 -4.63 9.60 13.37
CA ALA A 215 -4.14 10.71 12.53
C ALA A 215 -3.06 11.60 13.19
N PRO A 216 -3.14 11.96 14.48
CA PRO A 216 -2.10 12.76 15.14
C PRO A 216 -0.76 12.02 15.20
N TYR A 217 -0.80 10.70 15.45
CA TYR A 217 0.39 9.86 15.52
C TYR A 217 1.03 9.66 14.16
N ALA A 218 0.22 9.48 13.10
CA ALA A 218 0.71 9.36 11.74
C ALA A 218 1.48 10.63 11.29
N GLY A 219 0.98 11.82 11.64
CA GLY A 219 1.67 13.07 11.38
C GLY A 219 3.01 13.19 12.10
N GLY A 220 3.07 12.78 13.38
CA GLY A 220 4.30 12.76 14.16
C GLY A 220 5.38 11.84 13.59
N VAL A 221 5.01 10.60 13.22
CA VAL A 221 5.95 9.63 12.63
C VAL A 221 6.49 10.11 11.29
N ALA A 222 5.63 10.66 10.42
CA ALA A 222 6.07 11.22 9.14
C ALA A 222 7.04 12.39 9.33
N GLY A 223 6.76 13.28 10.28
CA GLY A 223 7.65 14.41 10.61
C GLY A 223 9.04 13.96 11.08
N VAL A 224 9.11 12.98 11.97
CA VAL A 224 10.39 12.41 12.44
C VAL A 224 11.15 11.73 11.30
N GLY A 225 10.47 11.00 10.43
CA GLY A 225 11.08 10.36 9.26
C GLY A 225 11.73 11.37 8.31
N VAL A 226 11.06 12.49 8.04
CA VAL A 226 11.60 13.58 7.20
C VAL A 226 12.80 14.25 7.86
N LEU A 227 12.73 14.55 9.16
CA LEU A 227 13.83 15.18 9.89
C LEU A 227 15.07 14.27 9.95
N TRP A 228 14.87 12.97 10.21
CA TRP A 228 15.94 11.98 10.21
C TRP A 228 16.59 11.87 8.83
N TRP A 229 15.81 11.76 7.76
CA TRP A 229 16.30 11.72 6.38
C TRP A 229 17.07 12.99 6.00
N GLY A 230 16.53 14.16 6.36
CA GLY A 230 17.20 15.45 6.16
C GLY A 230 18.53 15.54 6.92
N GLY A 231 18.58 15.11 8.17
CA GLY A 231 19.79 15.10 8.98
C GLY A 231 20.87 14.16 8.43
N THR A 232 20.51 12.93 8.07
CA THR A 232 21.47 11.95 7.55
C THR A 232 21.99 12.32 6.15
N THR A 233 21.13 12.83 5.26
CA THR A 233 21.57 13.32 3.94
C THR A 233 22.57 14.46 4.05
N LEU A 234 22.29 15.46 4.90
CA LEU A 234 23.17 16.61 5.08
C LEU A 234 24.48 16.21 5.74
N GLY A 235 24.44 15.35 6.76
CA GLY A 235 25.64 14.83 7.44
C GLY A 235 26.55 14.05 6.49
N ALA A 236 25.99 13.11 5.72
CA ALA A 236 26.74 12.32 4.74
C ALA A 236 27.36 13.20 3.65
N ARG A 237 26.61 14.21 3.16
CA ARG A 237 27.14 15.17 2.17
C ARG A 237 28.29 16.01 2.72
N ARG A 238 28.22 16.44 3.98
CA ARG A 238 29.29 17.23 4.62
C ARG A 238 30.56 16.41 4.79
N ARG A 239 30.46 15.18 5.32
CA ARG A 239 31.61 14.28 5.50
C ARG A 239 32.30 13.95 4.17
N ARG A 240 31.51 13.57 3.16
CA ARG A 240 32.06 13.30 1.83
C ARG A 240 32.78 14.51 1.24
N ARG A 241 32.24 15.72 1.40
CA ARG A 241 32.91 16.95 0.92
C ARG A 241 34.24 17.22 1.65
N GLN A 242 34.32 16.89 2.95
CA GLN A 242 35.56 17.03 3.71
C GLN A 242 36.62 16.03 3.22
N GLU A 243 36.27 14.74 3.10
CA GLU A 243 37.18 13.72 2.56
C GLU A 243 37.68 14.09 1.14
N GLN A 244 36.77 14.54 0.26
CA GLN A 244 37.13 15.00 -1.09
C GLN A 244 38.04 16.23 -1.10
N GLN A 245 37.93 17.11 -0.09
CA GLN A 245 38.82 18.26 0.04
C GLN A 245 40.21 17.82 0.48
N GLU A 246 40.30 16.90 1.44
CA GLU A 246 41.57 16.31 1.91
C GLU A 246 42.30 15.61 0.76
N HIS A 247 41.59 14.84 -0.08
CA HIS A 247 42.19 14.21 -1.26
C HIS A 247 42.68 15.26 -2.27
N LEU A 248 41.87 16.30 -2.51
CA LEU A 248 42.23 17.36 -3.45
C LEU A 248 43.45 18.17 -2.99
N GLU A 249 43.65 18.37 -1.70
CA GLU A 249 44.84 19.03 -1.15
C GLU A 249 46.13 18.25 -1.47
N VAL A 250 46.06 16.92 -1.45
CA VAL A 250 47.19 16.04 -1.80
C VAL A 250 47.43 16.03 -3.32
N VAL A 251 46.37 15.92 -4.12
CA VAL A 251 46.49 15.71 -5.57
C VAL A 251 46.73 17.01 -6.34
N ARG A 252 46.24 18.16 -5.86
CA ARG A 252 46.35 19.44 -6.57
C ARG A 252 47.81 19.85 -6.88
N PRO A 253 48.77 19.78 -5.93
CA PRO A 253 50.18 20.07 -6.24
C PRO A 253 50.76 19.12 -7.29
N VAL A 254 50.45 17.82 -7.19
CA VAL A 254 50.90 16.78 -8.14
C VAL A 254 50.41 17.10 -9.56
N LEU A 255 49.13 17.43 -9.71
CA LEU A 255 48.55 17.81 -11.01
C LEU A 255 49.10 19.15 -11.52
N THR A 256 49.40 20.09 -10.63
CA THR A 256 49.95 21.39 -11.02
C THR A 256 51.35 21.23 -11.62
N GLU A 257 52.24 20.51 -10.93
CA GLU A 257 53.56 20.12 -11.44
C GLU A 257 53.42 19.46 -12.81
N GLU A 258 52.54 18.47 -12.90
CA GLU A 258 52.37 17.67 -14.09
C GLU A 258 51.86 18.45 -15.31
N ILE A 259 50.87 19.34 -15.11
CA ILE A 259 50.35 20.19 -16.18
C ILE A 259 51.44 21.15 -16.68
N ILE A 260 52.24 21.72 -15.77
CA ILE A 260 53.33 22.63 -16.12
C ILE A 260 54.39 21.88 -16.94
N ASP A 261 54.85 20.73 -16.46
CA ASP A 261 55.86 19.92 -17.14
C ASP A 261 55.36 19.45 -18.51
N PHE A 262 54.11 19.01 -18.58
CA PHE A 262 53.52 18.53 -19.82
C PHE A 262 53.30 19.65 -20.83
N SER A 263 52.81 20.81 -20.39
CA SER A 263 52.70 22.00 -21.23
C SER A 263 54.06 22.43 -21.79
N LYS A 264 55.12 22.38 -20.97
CA LYS A 264 56.49 22.69 -21.40
C LYS A 264 57.00 21.68 -22.43
N GLN A 265 56.75 20.39 -22.21
CA GLN A 265 57.11 19.33 -23.15
C GLN A 265 56.44 19.51 -24.51
N VAL A 266 55.12 19.77 -24.54
CA VAL A 266 54.37 19.95 -25.78
C VAL A 266 54.75 21.25 -26.49
N SER A 267 55.03 22.32 -25.75
CA SER A 267 55.47 23.61 -26.32
C SER A 267 56.86 23.54 -26.97
N ALA A 268 57.69 22.56 -26.59
CA ALA A 268 59.01 22.34 -27.18
C ALA A 268 58.98 21.51 -28.47
N LEU A 269 57.81 21.00 -28.89
CA LEU A 269 57.69 20.22 -30.12
C LEU A 269 57.99 21.09 -31.36
N PRO A 270 58.70 20.55 -32.37
CA PRO A 270 59.00 21.29 -33.58
C PRO A 270 57.72 21.61 -34.36
N THR A 271 57.70 22.79 -34.99
CA THR A 271 56.64 23.17 -35.93
C THR A 271 56.69 22.25 -37.15
N THR A 272 55.51 21.94 -37.70
CA THR A 272 55.34 21.04 -38.84
C THR A 272 54.48 21.72 -39.91
N LEU A 273 54.77 21.45 -41.18
CA LEU A 273 54.00 21.96 -42.31
C LEU A 273 52.78 21.09 -42.64
N ASP A 274 52.71 19.88 -42.07
CA ASP A 274 51.56 18.98 -42.23
C ASP A 274 50.34 19.54 -41.46
N PRO A 275 49.22 19.84 -42.16
CA PRO A 275 48.01 20.34 -41.53
C PRO A 275 47.42 19.40 -40.46
N GLN A 276 47.53 18.08 -40.65
CA GLN A 276 46.97 17.10 -39.72
C GLN A 276 47.78 17.04 -38.43
N GLN A 277 49.10 16.97 -38.53
CA GLN A 277 49.99 17.02 -37.35
C GLN A 277 49.87 18.36 -36.62
N SER A 278 49.80 19.47 -37.35
CA SER A 278 49.60 20.81 -36.76
C SER A 278 48.29 20.92 -36.00
N LYS A 279 47.21 20.33 -36.52
CA LYS A 279 45.92 20.27 -35.84
C LYS A 279 46.02 19.46 -34.56
N LEU A 280 46.63 18.28 -34.60
CA LEU A 280 46.78 17.41 -33.44
C LEU A 280 47.58 18.08 -32.31
N ILE A 281 48.67 18.78 -32.63
CA ILE A 281 49.44 19.56 -31.64
C ILE A 281 48.56 20.65 -30.98
N ARG A 282 47.74 21.37 -31.76
CA ARG A 282 46.80 22.36 -31.22
C ARG A 282 45.75 21.71 -30.32
N ASP A 283 45.20 20.57 -30.72
CA ASP A 283 44.19 19.83 -29.95
C ASP A 283 44.78 19.35 -28.60
N VAL A 284 46.05 18.93 -28.58
CA VAL A 284 46.76 18.58 -27.33
C VAL A 284 46.92 19.80 -26.42
N LEU A 285 47.38 20.94 -26.96
CA LEU A 285 47.53 22.18 -26.18
C LEU A 285 46.19 22.67 -25.62
N ASP A 286 45.12 22.61 -26.40
CA ASP A 286 43.76 22.94 -25.95
C ASP A 286 43.28 22.00 -24.84
N THR A 287 43.62 20.70 -24.94
CA THR A 287 43.29 19.70 -23.91
C THR A 287 44.04 19.97 -22.59
N ILE A 288 45.32 20.35 -22.66
CA ILE A 288 46.11 20.73 -21.48
C ILE A 288 45.56 22.00 -20.85
N GLU A 289 45.18 23.00 -21.64
CA GLU A 289 44.58 24.24 -21.14
C GLU A 289 43.21 23.97 -20.49
N LYS A 290 42.38 23.09 -21.08
CA LYS A 290 41.14 22.60 -20.45
C LYS A 290 41.40 21.91 -19.11
N ALA A 291 42.44 21.08 -19.03
CA ALA A 291 42.83 20.40 -17.79
C ALA A 291 43.23 21.43 -16.71
N ARG A 292 44.01 22.45 -17.07
CA ARG A 292 44.38 23.57 -16.18
C ARG A 292 43.16 24.33 -15.67
N GLN A 293 42.27 24.75 -16.57
CA GLN A 293 41.06 25.49 -16.20
C GLN A 293 40.12 24.67 -15.29
N ARG A 294 40.10 23.34 -15.47
CA ARG A 294 39.37 22.44 -14.57
C ARG A 294 40.05 22.33 -13.21
N LEU A 295 41.38 22.24 -13.16
CA LEU A 295 42.13 22.20 -11.90
C LEU A 295 41.89 23.46 -11.06
N ASP A 296 41.85 24.63 -11.70
CA ASP A 296 41.56 25.91 -11.03
C ASP A 296 40.17 25.90 -10.35
N LYS A 297 39.19 25.19 -10.94
CA LYS A 297 37.81 25.12 -10.46
C LYS A 297 37.48 23.83 -9.68
N ALA A 298 38.46 22.93 -9.51
CA ALA A 298 38.24 21.60 -8.93
C ALA A 298 37.74 21.69 -7.48
N LYS A 299 36.75 20.86 -7.16
CA LYS A 299 36.08 20.79 -5.85
C LYS A 299 36.14 19.40 -5.20
N GLY A 300 36.63 18.39 -5.90
CA GLY A 300 36.83 17.06 -5.34
C GLY A 300 37.18 16.00 -6.38
N ASP A 301 37.07 14.74 -5.96
CA ASP A 301 37.56 13.54 -6.67
C ASP A 301 37.05 13.38 -8.10
N SER A 302 35.80 13.74 -8.40
CA SER A 302 35.28 13.64 -9.78
C SER A 302 35.97 14.61 -10.74
N ASP A 303 36.39 15.78 -10.23
CA ASP A 303 37.14 16.74 -11.04
C ASP A 303 38.56 16.24 -11.27
N VAL A 304 39.18 15.65 -10.24
CA VAL A 304 40.51 15.01 -10.33
C VAL A 304 40.51 13.92 -11.39
N GLU A 305 39.56 12.98 -11.32
CA GLU A 305 39.41 11.91 -12.31
C GLU A 305 39.31 12.49 -13.72
N ALA A 306 38.40 13.46 -13.91
CA ALA A 306 38.19 14.11 -15.21
C ALA A 306 39.42 14.87 -15.74
N ILE A 307 40.24 15.47 -14.86
CA ILE A 307 41.50 16.12 -15.24
C ILE A 307 42.52 15.08 -15.68
N THR A 308 42.72 14.02 -14.90
CA THR A 308 43.67 12.95 -15.26
C THR A 308 43.29 12.20 -16.54
N THR A 309 41.99 12.02 -16.82
CA THR A 309 41.53 11.47 -18.11
C THR A 309 41.88 12.38 -19.29
N LEU A 310 41.76 13.71 -19.13
CA LEU A 310 42.19 14.66 -20.17
C LEU A 310 43.71 14.60 -20.39
N LEU A 311 44.49 14.48 -19.31
CA LEU A 311 45.95 14.36 -19.42
C LEU A 311 46.35 13.02 -20.06
N GLY A 312 45.67 11.92 -19.73
CA GLY A 312 45.84 10.62 -20.36
C GLY A 312 45.54 10.67 -21.87
N SER A 313 44.42 11.26 -22.27
CA SER A 313 44.04 11.38 -23.70
C SER A 313 45.00 12.27 -24.48
N ALA A 314 45.48 13.36 -23.89
CA ALA A 314 46.49 14.22 -24.48
C ALA A 314 47.84 13.50 -24.66
N ARG A 315 48.24 12.63 -23.73
CA ARG A 315 49.44 11.78 -23.90
C ARG A 315 49.27 10.75 -24.99
N TYR A 316 48.12 10.11 -25.08
CA TYR A 316 47.80 9.21 -26.18
C TYR A 316 47.85 9.94 -27.54
N ALA A 317 47.34 11.17 -27.62
CA ALA A 317 47.45 11.98 -28.83
C ALA A 317 48.91 12.26 -29.25
N LEU A 318 49.87 12.35 -28.32
CA LEU A 318 51.29 12.43 -28.67
C LEU A 318 51.84 11.13 -29.26
N VAL A 319 51.37 9.97 -28.81
CA VAL A 319 51.72 8.68 -29.42
C VAL A 319 51.15 8.60 -30.84
N CYS A 320 49.91 9.04 -31.05
CA CYS A 320 49.33 9.14 -32.39
C CYS A 320 50.14 10.08 -33.29
N LEU A 321 50.59 11.22 -32.77
CA LEU A 321 51.43 12.17 -33.50
C LEU A 321 52.75 11.53 -33.93
N ASP A 322 53.40 10.77 -33.04
CA ASP A 322 54.64 10.06 -33.36
C ASP A 322 54.42 8.96 -34.40
N ALA A 323 53.35 8.17 -34.29
CA ALA A 323 52.98 7.17 -35.27
C ALA A 323 52.78 7.80 -36.66
N MET A 324 52.05 8.92 -36.74
CA MET A 324 51.85 9.67 -37.98
C MET A 324 53.16 10.18 -38.58
N ARG A 325 54.06 10.74 -37.76
CA ARG A 325 55.38 11.21 -38.23
C ARG A 325 56.24 10.09 -38.80
N ASN A 326 56.12 8.90 -38.25
CA ASN A 326 56.85 7.71 -38.68
C ASN A 326 56.12 6.89 -39.76
N GLY A 327 54.99 7.38 -40.29
CA GLY A 327 54.19 6.67 -41.30
C GLY A 327 53.59 5.34 -40.82
N ARG A 328 53.40 5.19 -39.51
CA ARG A 328 52.82 4.01 -38.86
C ARG A 328 51.31 4.18 -38.70
N PRO A 329 50.53 3.08 -38.65
CA PRO A 329 49.11 3.17 -38.31
C PRO A 329 48.93 3.75 -36.90
N ILE A 330 47.81 4.44 -36.69
CA ILE A 330 47.43 4.96 -35.37
C ILE A 330 47.21 3.75 -34.44
N PRO A 331 47.94 3.66 -33.31
CA PRO A 331 47.80 2.53 -32.39
C PRO A 331 46.45 2.57 -31.67
N GLU A 332 45.98 1.43 -31.17
CA GLU A 332 44.80 1.41 -30.30
C GLU A 332 45.14 2.00 -28.90
N PRO A 333 44.17 2.60 -28.19
CA PRO A 333 44.39 3.07 -26.83
C PRO A 333 44.72 1.93 -25.86
N THR A 334 45.85 2.05 -25.16
CA THR A 334 46.27 1.13 -24.11
C THR A 334 46.27 1.83 -22.74
N PRO A 335 46.19 1.07 -21.63
CA PRO A 335 46.39 1.62 -20.29
C PRO A 335 47.76 2.31 -20.17
N PRO A 336 47.92 3.28 -19.25
CA PRO A 336 49.18 3.99 -19.08
C PRO A 336 50.26 3.10 -18.44
N CYS A 337 51.51 3.55 -18.49
CA CYS A 337 52.59 2.90 -17.75
C CYS A 337 52.29 2.85 -16.24
N PHE A 338 52.43 1.67 -15.65
CA PHE A 338 52.17 1.42 -14.24
C PHE A 338 53.12 2.19 -13.32
N PHE A 339 54.41 2.30 -13.66
CA PHE A 339 55.41 2.94 -12.79
C PHE A 339 55.22 4.46 -12.71
N ASP A 340 54.92 5.09 -13.83
CA ASP A 340 54.58 6.50 -13.90
C ASP A 340 53.56 6.73 -15.04
N PRO A 341 52.29 7.06 -14.72
CA PRO A 341 51.28 7.35 -15.74
C PRO A 341 51.67 8.50 -16.69
N ARG A 342 52.64 9.35 -16.29
CA ARG A 342 53.15 10.44 -17.12
C ARG A 342 53.91 9.96 -18.36
N HIS A 343 54.37 8.71 -18.38
CA HIS A 343 55.02 8.11 -19.55
C HIS A 343 54.03 7.85 -20.70
N GLY A 344 52.71 7.89 -20.44
CA GLY A 344 51.68 7.67 -21.44
C GLY A 344 51.33 6.19 -21.64
N PRO A 345 50.66 5.85 -22.76
CA PRO A 345 50.13 4.52 -23.05
C PRO A 345 51.23 3.44 -23.06
N SER A 346 50.88 2.22 -22.62
CA SER A 346 51.77 1.07 -22.61
C SER A 346 51.94 0.47 -24.00
N THR A 347 53.11 -0.13 -24.23
CA THR A 347 53.43 -0.90 -25.45
C THR A 347 53.53 -2.40 -25.18
N GLY A 348 53.60 -2.79 -23.90
CA GLY A 348 53.64 -4.18 -23.48
C GLY A 348 53.35 -4.39 -22.00
N LYS A 349 53.44 -5.65 -21.58
CA LYS A 349 53.21 -6.08 -20.19
C LYS A 349 54.38 -6.91 -19.69
N ALA A 350 54.67 -6.83 -18.40
CA ALA A 350 55.59 -7.75 -17.75
C ALA A 350 55.08 -8.17 -16.37
N VAL A 351 55.55 -9.31 -15.90
CA VAL A 351 55.35 -9.76 -14.52
C VAL A 351 56.38 -9.06 -13.64
N TRP A 352 55.92 -8.41 -12.57
CA TRP A 352 56.76 -7.64 -11.67
C TRP A 352 56.26 -7.74 -10.23
N ALA A 353 57.19 -7.77 -9.27
CA ALA A 353 56.91 -7.69 -7.84
C ALA A 353 57.73 -6.56 -7.21
N PRO A 354 57.13 -5.68 -6.39
CA PRO A 354 57.90 -4.78 -5.54
C PRO A 354 58.65 -5.58 -4.47
N GLU A 355 59.70 -5.00 -3.90
CA GLU A 355 60.47 -5.61 -2.83
C GLU A 355 59.55 -5.97 -1.64
N GLY A 356 59.49 -7.26 -1.30
CA GLY A 356 58.60 -7.78 -0.25
C GLY A 356 57.10 -7.76 -0.57
N GLY A 357 56.70 -7.45 -1.80
CA GLY A 357 55.30 -7.37 -2.19
C GLY A 357 54.84 -8.49 -3.14
N VAL A 358 53.58 -8.38 -3.57
CA VAL A 358 52.92 -9.41 -4.38
C VAL A 358 53.24 -9.23 -5.87
N GLU A 359 53.58 -10.33 -6.52
CA GLU A 359 53.76 -10.41 -7.98
C GLU A 359 52.48 -10.00 -8.72
N ARG A 360 52.63 -9.18 -9.77
CA ARG A 360 51.51 -8.69 -10.59
C ARG A 360 51.95 -8.45 -12.03
N THR A 361 51.01 -8.58 -12.96
CA THR A 361 51.23 -8.18 -14.36
C THR A 361 51.00 -6.69 -14.49
N VAL A 362 52.02 -5.94 -14.90
CA VAL A 362 52.01 -4.48 -15.04
C VAL A 362 52.12 -4.04 -16.50
N GLU A 363 51.48 -2.92 -16.82
CA GLU A 363 51.50 -2.26 -18.13
C GLU A 363 52.71 -1.33 -18.21
N LEU A 364 53.49 -1.38 -19.30
CA LEU A 364 54.79 -0.72 -19.39
C LEU A 364 54.94 0.06 -20.69
N CYS A 365 55.52 1.26 -20.59
CA CYS A 365 56.07 1.94 -21.76
C CYS A 365 57.39 1.27 -22.19
N ASP A 366 57.84 1.54 -23.42
CA ASP A 366 59.06 0.96 -24.00
C ASP A 366 60.29 1.12 -23.09
N GLU A 367 60.45 2.30 -22.48
CA GLU A 367 61.61 2.59 -21.63
C GLU A 367 61.58 1.81 -20.31
N CYS A 368 60.41 1.73 -19.64
CA CYS A 368 60.29 0.92 -18.42
C CYS A 368 60.41 -0.58 -18.72
N ALA A 369 59.92 -1.04 -19.88
CA ALA A 369 60.09 -2.42 -20.32
C ALA A 369 61.57 -2.75 -20.56
N ARG A 370 62.32 -1.85 -21.21
CA ARG A 370 63.76 -1.99 -21.43
C ARG A 370 64.54 -2.04 -20.12
N GLN A 371 64.23 -1.17 -19.17
CA GLN A 371 64.90 -1.17 -17.85
C GLN A 371 64.66 -2.48 -17.10
N LEU A 372 63.43 -3.00 -17.10
CA LEU A 372 63.15 -4.31 -16.49
C LEU A 372 63.88 -5.46 -17.19
N ALA A 373 63.95 -5.45 -18.53
CA ALA A 373 64.70 -6.46 -19.28
C ALA A 373 66.21 -6.44 -18.95
N GLU A 374 66.75 -5.28 -18.57
CA GLU A 374 68.13 -5.09 -18.10
C GLU A 374 68.30 -5.37 -16.59
N ASN A 375 67.29 -5.93 -15.91
CA ASN A 375 67.26 -6.13 -14.45
C ASN A 375 67.44 -4.83 -13.63
N LYS A 376 67.04 -3.68 -14.18
CA LYS A 376 66.99 -2.39 -13.48
C LYS A 376 65.57 -2.10 -13.01
N GLN A 377 65.43 -1.47 -11.85
CA GLN A 377 64.13 -1.03 -11.34
C GLN A 377 63.70 0.28 -12.02
N PRO A 378 62.54 0.32 -12.71
CA PRO A 378 62.03 1.57 -13.26
C PRO A 378 61.72 2.59 -12.17
N ALA A 379 61.97 3.86 -12.49
CA ALA A 379 61.63 4.96 -11.60
C ALA A 379 60.12 5.01 -11.37
N VAL A 380 59.74 4.90 -10.09
CA VAL A 380 58.35 4.95 -9.64
C VAL A 380 57.93 6.40 -9.44
N ARG A 381 56.70 6.76 -9.82
CA ARG A 381 56.11 8.05 -9.45
C ARG A 381 55.93 8.10 -7.94
N MET A 382 56.82 8.86 -7.31
CA MET A 382 56.75 9.22 -5.90
C MET A 382 55.90 10.48 -5.74
N VAL A 383 55.02 10.45 -4.74
CA VAL A 383 54.17 11.58 -4.35
C VAL A 383 54.44 11.87 -2.87
N ASP A 384 54.71 13.14 -2.57
CA ASP A 384 54.93 13.60 -1.20
C ASP A 384 53.59 13.80 -0.50
N VAL A 385 53.38 13.07 0.58
CA VAL A 385 52.27 13.28 1.50
C VAL A 385 52.84 13.52 2.89
N ARG A 386 52.60 14.72 3.44
CA ARG A 386 53.02 15.12 4.79
C ARG A 386 54.53 14.94 5.05
N GLY A 387 55.36 15.24 4.05
CA GLY A 387 56.82 15.16 4.14
C GLY A 387 57.40 13.75 3.95
N THR A 388 56.57 12.79 3.53
CA THR A 388 57.01 11.42 3.22
C THR A 388 56.67 11.09 1.77
N ALA A 389 57.70 10.90 0.95
CA ALA A 389 57.55 10.45 -0.42
C ALA A 389 57.17 8.96 -0.46
N ARG A 390 56.03 8.63 -1.08
CA ARG A 390 55.55 7.25 -1.24
C ARG A 390 55.18 6.97 -2.70
N PRO A 391 55.25 5.71 -3.18
CA PRO A 391 54.73 5.34 -4.48
C PRO A 391 53.25 5.71 -4.60
N TYR A 392 52.87 6.31 -5.73
CA TYR A 392 51.52 6.87 -5.91
C TYR A 392 50.40 5.84 -5.65
N TRP A 393 50.58 4.57 -6.02
CA TRP A 393 49.58 3.52 -5.79
C TRP A 393 49.41 3.12 -4.32
N THR A 394 50.37 3.44 -3.45
CA THR A 394 50.30 3.10 -2.01
C THR A 394 49.55 4.13 -1.17
N LEU A 395 49.18 5.27 -1.77
CA LEU A 395 48.46 6.35 -1.10
C LEU A 395 46.96 6.09 -0.94
N GLY A 396 46.48 4.92 -1.40
CA GLY A 396 45.13 4.43 -1.11
C GLY A 396 44.04 5.35 -1.64
N GLU A 397 43.23 5.89 -0.72
CA GLU A 397 42.05 6.69 -1.03
C GLU A 397 42.40 8.08 -1.59
N GLU A 398 43.51 8.68 -1.11
CA GLU A 398 43.93 10.04 -1.48
C GLU A 398 44.21 10.18 -2.98
N LEU A 399 44.71 9.11 -3.62
CA LEU A 399 45.01 9.07 -5.05
C LEU A 399 44.06 8.20 -5.87
N ALA A 400 43.00 7.65 -5.26
CA ALA A 400 42.10 6.73 -5.96
C ALA A 400 41.52 7.36 -7.25
N SER A 401 41.09 8.63 -7.18
CA SER A 401 40.55 9.37 -8.33
C SER A 401 41.60 9.70 -9.39
N TYR A 402 42.84 9.98 -8.98
CA TYR A 402 43.97 10.19 -9.89
C TYR A 402 44.26 8.92 -10.69
N ILE A 403 44.28 7.76 -10.02
CA ILE A 403 44.47 6.45 -10.65
C ILE A 403 43.29 6.14 -11.58
N ASP A 404 42.06 6.25 -11.07
CA ASP A 404 40.84 5.92 -11.82
C ASP A 404 40.74 6.72 -13.14
N GLY A 405 41.17 7.98 -13.14
CA GLY A 405 41.10 8.83 -14.34
C GLY A 405 42.20 8.57 -15.36
N TYR A 406 43.38 8.12 -14.92
CA TYR A 406 44.44 7.65 -15.83
C TYR A 406 44.13 6.28 -16.47
N TRP A 407 43.43 5.43 -15.73
CA TRP A 407 43.12 4.07 -16.14
C TRP A 407 41.76 3.97 -16.87
N THR A 408 41.37 5.03 -17.56
CA THR A 408 40.22 5.07 -18.47
C THR A 408 40.54 5.94 -19.69
N ASN A 409 39.94 5.60 -20.84
CA ASN A 409 39.93 6.47 -22.02
C ASN A 409 38.64 7.31 -22.14
N GLY A 410 37.76 7.24 -21.13
CA GLY A 410 36.44 7.89 -21.10
C GLY A 410 35.29 7.01 -21.60
N GLU A 411 35.57 5.98 -22.40
CA GLU A 411 34.58 5.00 -22.88
C GLU A 411 34.74 3.66 -22.13
N ASP A 412 35.96 3.15 -22.12
CA ASP A 412 36.40 1.95 -21.44
C ASP A 412 37.24 2.27 -20.20
N ARG A 413 37.21 1.35 -19.23
CA ARG A 413 38.04 1.42 -18.02
C ARG A 413 38.91 0.18 -17.92
N TRP A 414 40.22 0.39 -17.79
CA TRP A 414 41.20 -0.67 -17.59
C TRP A 414 41.32 -1.04 -16.11
N THR A 415 41.71 -2.28 -15.85
CA THR A 415 41.91 -2.75 -14.46
C THR A 415 43.29 -2.34 -13.96
N PHE A 416 43.32 -1.60 -12.85
CA PHE A 416 44.58 -1.24 -12.21
C PHE A 416 45.31 -2.48 -11.62
N PRO A 417 46.62 -2.68 -11.89
CA PRO A 417 47.36 -3.86 -11.46
C PRO A 417 47.46 -4.08 -9.95
N ASP A 418 47.52 -3.00 -9.15
CA ASP A 418 47.65 -3.12 -7.71
C ASP A 418 46.28 -3.37 -7.04
N GLN A 419 46.16 -4.51 -6.34
CA GLN A 419 44.90 -4.91 -5.73
C GLN A 419 44.55 -4.08 -4.49
N ASP A 420 45.54 -3.61 -3.75
CA ASP A 420 45.34 -2.88 -2.50
C ASP A 420 44.88 -1.46 -2.79
N ALA A 421 45.45 -0.81 -3.81
CA ALA A 421 44.96 0.47 -4.33
C ALA A 421 43.50 0.38 -4.78
N ARG A 422 43.13 -0.67 -5.52
CA ARG A 422 41.73 -0.90 -5.92
C ARG A 422 40.83 -1.14 -4.72
N ARG A 423 41.26 -1.93 -3.74
CA ARG A 423 40.49 -2.22 -2.53
C ARG A 423 40.28 -0.96 -1.70
N ALA A 424 41.29 -0.10 -1.58
CA ALA A 424 41.18 1.18 -0.88
C ALA A 424 40.15 2.10 -1.57
N GLY A 425 40.26 2.30 -2.89
CA GLY A 425 39.29 3.10 -3.65
C GLY A 425 37.86 2.51 -3.63
N ALA A 426 37.72 1.18 -3.63
CA ALA A 426 36.43 0.52 -3.49
C ALA A 426 35.85 0.65 -2.09
N ALA A 427 36.68 0.52 -1.05
CA ALA A 427 36.28 0.68 0.35
C ALA A 427 35.78 2.11 0.62
N MET A 428 36.50 3.11 0.13
CA MET A 428 36.07 4.52 0.15
C MET A 428 34.69 4.71 -0.46
N ARG A 429 34.49 4.25 -1.70
CA ARG A 429 33.21 4.36 -2.40
C ARG A 429 32.08 3.60 -1.69
N ALA A 430 32.39 2.44 -1.12
CA ALA A 430 31.45 1.66 -0.32
C ALA A 430 31.03 2.40 0.96
N ARG A 431 31.98 3.04 1.67
CA ARG A 431 31.64 3.88 2.84
C ARG A 431 30.69 5.00 2.45
N TRP A 432 30.97 5.75 1.38
CA TRP A 432 30.08 6.82 0.90
C TRP A 432 28.71 6.31 0.48
N ALA A 433 28.63 5.11 -0.09
CA ALA A 433 27.37 4.49 -0.46
C ALA A 433 26.56 4.09 0.78
N ASN A 434 27.24 3.58 1.80
CA ASN A 434 26.67 3.15 3.07
C ASN A 434 26.20 4.33 3.94
N ASP A 435 26.79 5.50 3.77
CA ASP A 435 26.35 6.72 4.44
C ASP A 435 25.06 7.32 3.87
N ARG A 436 24.55 6.79 2.75
CA ARG A 436 23.28 7.23 2.18
C ARG A 436 22.12 6.88 3.13
N PRO A 437 21.12 7.76 3.27
CA PRO A 437 19.97 7.50 4.14
C PRO A 437 19.25 6.20 3.82
N SER A 438 19.14 5.84 2.54
CA SER A 438 18.52 4.58 2.09
C SER A 438 19.26 3.35 2.62
N ALA A 439 20.60 3.37 2.60
CA ALA A 439 21.42 2.28 3.12
C ALA A 439 21.41 2.20 4.65
N ARG A 440 21.25 3.34 5.34
CA ARG A 440 21.06 3.37 6.79
C ARG A 440 19.66 2.89 7.19
N PHE A 441 18.65 3.24 6.38
CA PHE A 441 17.27 2.81 6.61
C PHE A 441 17.13 1.30 6.40
N SER A 442 17.77 0.72 5.36
CA SER A 442 17.73 -0.73 5.13
C SER A 442 18.34 -1.51 6.30
N ARG A 443 19.50 -1.09 6.81
CA ARG A 443 20.10 -1.72 8.01
C ARG A 443 19.21 -1.62 9.21
N TRP A 444 18.64 -0.43 9.45
CA TRP A 444 17.69 -0.25 10.54
C TRP A 444 16.46 -1.15 10.38
N SER A 445 15.91 -1.31 9.17
CA SER A 445 14.78 -2.22 8.94
C SER A 445 15.17 -3.69 9.14
N ASP A 446 16.39 -4.08 8.78
CA ASP A 446 16.90 -5.44 8.99
C ASP A 446 17.11 -5.71 10.49
N ASP A 447 17.62 -4.75 11.25
CA ASP A 447 17.80 -4.83 12.71
C ASP A 447 16.46 -4.87 13.45
N VAL A 448 15.46 -4.10 13.00
CA VAL A 448 14.09 -4.16 13.54
C VAL A 448 13.42 -5.48 13.17
N GLY A 449 13.60 -5.97 11.94
CA GLY A 449 13.10 -7.28 11.53
C GLY A 449 13.70 -8.43 12.36
N THR A 450 14.98 -8.33 12.70
CA THR A 450 15.71 -9.33 13.50
C THR A 450 15.35 -9.26 14.99
N SER A 451 15.06 -8.07 15.53
CA SER A 451 14.58 -7.93 16.91
C SER A 451 13.11 -8.34 17.07
N MET A 452 12.27 -8.10 16.06
CA MET A 452 10.89 -8.60 16.04
C MET A 452 10.79 -10.12 15.90
N SER A 453 11.69 -10.76 15.15
CA SER A 453 11.78 -12.22 15.12
C SER A 453 12.29 -12.80 16.44
N SER A 454 13.15 -12.08 17.19
CA SER A 454 13.54 -12.49 18.55
C SER A 454 12.39 -12.40 19.57
N TRP A 455 11.49 -11.41 19.44
CA TRP A 455 10.27 -11.31 20.27
C TRP A 455 9.16 -12.30 19.87
N GLY A 456 9.21 -12.83 18.65
CA GLY A 456 8.34 -13.92 18.20
C GLY A 456 8.82 -15.32 18.59
N SER A 457 10.01 -15.44 19.21
CA SER A 457 10.65 -16.74 19.49
C SER A 457 10.50 -17.24 20.93
N ASP A 458 9.94 -16.44 21.85
CA ASP A 458 9.66 -16.86 23.23
C ASP A 458 8.16 -17.18 23.44
N SER A 459 7.62 -18.07 22.61
CA SER A 459 6.47 -18.88 22.98
C SER A 459 6.42 -20.17 22.15
N GLY A 460 6.87 -21.28 22.74
CA GLY A 460 6.36 -22.61 22.40
C GLY A 460 7.13 -23.43 21.34
N SER A 461 8.07 -24.22 21.82
CA SER A 461 8.29 -25.66 21.50
C SER A 461 8.35 -26.17 20.04
N SER A 462 9.55 -26.70 19.73
CA SER A 462 9.84 -28.01 19.13
C SER A 462 9.42 -28.37 17.68
N SER A 463 10.49 -28.56 16.90
CA SER A 463 10.76 -29.66 15.95
C SER A 463 10.41 -29.57 14.46
N TRP A 464 11.36 -30.17 13.74
CA TRP A 464 11.41 -30.69 12.37
C TRP A 464 11.57 -29.67 11.23
N ALA A 465 12.76 -29.73 10.65
CA ALA A 465 13.01 -29.37 9.27
C ALA A 465 12.22 -30.32 8.35
N ASP A 466 11.68 -29.77 7.26
CA ASP A 466 11.62 -30.43 5.96
C ASP A 466 11.46 -29.33 4.89
N ASP A 467 12.33 -29.41 3.88
CA ASP A 467 12.18 -28.77 2.58
C ASP A 467 10.95 -29.38 1.87
N ASP A 468 10.11 -28.56 1.23
CA ASP A 468 9.59 -28.89 -0.10
C ASP A 468 8.85 -27.74 -0.77
N ASP A 469 9.17 -27.62 -2.05
CA ASP A 469 8.68 -26.69 -3.05
C ASP A 469 7.33 -27.19 -3.58
N SER A 470 6.23 -26.43 -3.45
CA SER A 470 5.07 -26.59 -4.33
C SER A 470 4.12 -25.40 -4.32
N SER A 471 4.03 -24.77 -5.48
CA SER A 471 2.97 -23.85 -5.87
C SER A 471 1.60 -24.55 -5.88
N SER A 472 0.62 -24.05 -5.13
CA SER A 472 -0.81 -24.30 -5.39
C SER A 472 -1.69 -23.23 -4.78
N SER A 473 -2.32 -22.47 -5.67
CA SER A 473 -3.32 -21.45 -5.43
C SER A 473 -4.62 -22.08 -4.92
N GLY A 474 -5.00 -21.81 -3.67
CA GLY A 474 -6.22 -22.35 -3.05
C GLY A 474 -6.91 -21.34 -2.13
N GLY A 475 -7.42 -20.24 -2.70
CA GLY A 475 -8.16 -19.22 -1.96
C GLY A 475 -9.66 -19.52 -1.85
N SER A 476 -10.07 -19.89 -0.63
CA SER A 476 -11.45 -20.15 -0.20
C SER A 476 -12.45 -19.05 -0.58
N SER A 477 -13.58 -19.47 -1.15
CA SER A 477 -14.71 -18.63 -1.54
C SER A 477 -15.56 -18.19 -0.34
N ARG A 478 -15.41 -16.94 0.08
CA ARG A 478 -16.38 -16.27 0.98
C ARG A 478 -17.62 -15.89 0.17
N ARG A 479 -18.70 -16.66 0.35
CA ARG A 479 -20.03 -16.41 -0.21
C ARG A 479 -20.57 -15.08 0.33
N ARG A 480 -20.58 -14.05 -0.50
CA ARG A 480 -21.32 -12.80 -0.26
C ARG A 480 -22.75 -13.00 -0.77
N SER A 481 -23.72 -13.07 0.12
CA SER A 481 -25.13 -13.08 -0.23
C SER A 481 -25.54 -11.69 -0.73
N TRP A 482 -25.87 -11.59 -2.03
CA TRP A 482 -26.57 -10.45 -2.58
C TRP A 482 -28.02 -10.44 -2.06
N SER A 483 -28.37 -9.47 -1.22
CA SER A 483 -29.76 -9.14 -0.95
C SER A 483 -30.35 -8.42 -2.16
N SER A 484 -31.25 -9.10 -2.86
CA SER A 484 -32.06 -8.56 -3.94
C SER A 484 -32.93 -7.40 -3.43
N ARG A 485 -32.67 -6.20 -3.95
CA ARG A 485 -33.56 -5.04 -3.80
C ARG A 485 -34.79 -5.24 -4.68
N THR A 486 -35.85 -5.81 -4.14
CA THR A 486 -37.18 -5.67 -4.73
C THR A 486 -37.71 -4.28 -4.40
N ARG A 487 -37.70 -3.39 -5.39
CA ARG A 487 -38.40 -2.11 -5.36
C ARG A 487 -39.90 -2.39 -5.46
N SER A 488 -40.63 -2.27 -4.36
CA SER A 488 -42.07 -2.03 -4.41
C SER A 488 -42.30 -0.53 -4.47
N SER A 489 -42.72 -0.05 -5.63
CA SER A 489 -43.21 1.30 -5.85
C SER A 489 -44.65 1.39 -5.33
N GLY A 490 -44.85 2.12 -4.22
CA GLY A 490 -46.16 2.43 -3.67
C GLY A 490 -46.10 3.65 -2.74
N GLY A 491 -46.60 4.78 -3.25
CA GLY A 491 -47.08 6.01 -2.60
C GLY A 491 -46.67 6.41 -1.17
N GLY A 492 -46.11 7.63 -1.06
CA GLY A 492 -46.09 8.44 0.18
C GLY A 492 -44.69 8.82 0.65
N SER A 493 -44.16 9.98 0.22
CA SER A 493 -42.84 10.46 0.68
C SER A 493 -42.95 11.16 2.04
N SER A 494 -42.91 10.41 3.13
CA SER A 494 -42.29 10.90 4.36
C SER A 494 -40.79 10.58 4.27
N ARG A 495 -39.92 11.56 4.56
CA ARG A 495 -38.47 11.37 4.49
C ARG A 495 -38.05 10.42 5.62
N ARG A 496 -37.85 9.14 5.30
CA ARG A 496 -37.35 8.14 6.25
C ARG A 496 -35.88 8.46 6.56
N SER A 497 -35.53 8.58 7.83
CA SER A 497 -34.14 8.85 8.20
C SER A 497 -33.23 7.67 7.90
N SER A 498 -31.96 7.97 7.63
CA SER A 498 -30.98 6.94 7.24
C SER A 498 -30.69 5.94 8.37
N ARG A 499 -30.53 4.66 8.04
CA ARG A 499 -30.06 3.63 8.99
C ARG A 499 -28.57 3.85 9.26
N ARG A 500 -28.18 4.00 10.52
CA ARG A 500 -26.77 4.24 10.90
C ARG A 500 -26.09 3.02 11.50
N SER A 501 -26.79 2.27 12.35
CA SER A 501 -26.35 1.02 12.98
C SER A 501 -27.59 0.20 13.33
N GLY A 502 -27.44 -1.11 13.51
CA GLY A 502 -28.52 -1.98 13.98
C GLY A 502 -28.03 -3.42 14.08
N GLY A 503 -28.71 -4.20 14.89
CA GLY A 503 -28.39 -5.60 15.13
C GLY A 503 -29.60 -6.36 15.66
N SER A 504 -29.59 -7.67 15.44
CA SER A 504 -30.65 -8.57 15.86
C SER A 504 -30.05 -9.89 16.30
N ARG A 505 -30.46 -10.39 17.47
CA ARG A 505 -29.96 -11.66 17.99
C ARG A 505 -31.01 -12.39 18.82
N GLY A 506 -31.27 -13.64 18.45
CA GLY A 506 -32.11 -14.57 19.21
C GLY A 506 -31.34 -15.28 20.31
N PHE A 507 -32.04 -15.76 21.35
CA PHE A 507 -31.45 -16.49 22.49
C PHE A 507 -32.47 -17.35 23.27
#